data_AF-A0A173SLQ4-F1
#
_entry.id   AF-A0A173SLQ4-F1
#
_cell.length_a   1.000
_cell.length_b   1.000
_cell.length_c   1.000
_cell.angle_alpha   90.00
_cell.angle_beta   90.00
_cell.angle_gamma   90.00
#
_symmetry.space_group_name_H-M   'P 1'
#
loop_
_entity.id
_entity.type
_entity.pdbx_description
1 polymer ?
#
loop_
_entity_poly.entity_id
_entity_poly.type
_entity_poly.pdbx_seq_one_letter_code
_entity_poly.pdbx_strand_id
1 'polypeptide(L)'
;MQVHRMEDYRISHRVGRSNGTGQYFVNSRGNKKEVLAFAETYETHAGNFKPERWVEIMRECVAASGSEALLQRIIDHVKASCVWLKKDAEREEYALDILARRIYRQGHAWSDFSTEGIAENTAYVFDFQGEST
;
A
#
# COMPACT_ATOMS: atom_id res chain seq x y z
N MET A 1 -18.52 5.97 12.27
CA MET A 1 -17.18 6.61 12.24
C MET A 1 -16.17 5.59 12.72
N GLN A 2 -15.25 5.19 11.86
CA GLN A 2 -14.12 4.35 12.23
C GLN A 2 -12.84 5.19 12.21
N VAL A 3 -11.91 4.87 13.10
CA VAL A 3 -10.62 5.56 13.18
C VAL A 3 -9.53 4.51 12.99
N HIS A 4 -8.71 4.69 11.98
CA HIS A 4 -7.59 3.81 11.67
C HIS A 4 -6.28 4.54 11.91
N ARG A 5 -5.31 3.86 12.49
CA ARG A 5 -3.93 4.37 12.52
C ARG A 5 -3.25 4.04 11.21
N MET A 6 -2.20 4.78 10.88
CA MET A 6 -1.35 4.51 9.72
C MET A 6 -0.89 3.03 9.66
N GLU A 7 -0.59 2.41 10.80
CA GLU A 7 -0.14 1.00 10.85
C GLU A 7 -1.24 0.00 10.47
N ASP A 8 -2.51 0.38 10.61
CA ASP A 8 -3.63 -0.47 10.24
C ASP A 8 -3.75 -0.60 8.70
N TYR A 9 -3.06 0.26 7.93
CA TYR A 9 -2.94 0.17 6.49
C TYR A 9 -1.81 -0.76 6.01
N ARG A 10 -1.07 -1.42 6.90
CA ARG A 10 -0.06 -2.42 6.48
C ARG A 10 -0.69 -3.49 5.57
N ILE A 11 -0.01 -3.83 4.49
CA ILE A 11 -0.55 -4.75 3.47
C ILE A 11 -0.43 -6.18 3.98
N SER A 12 -1.51 -6.79 4.47
CA SER A 12 -1.50 -8.19 4.90
C SER A 12 -1.37 -9.15 3.71
N HIS A 13 -2.15 -8.90 2.64
CA HIS A 13 -2.08 -9.66 1.40
C HIS A 13 -2.22 -8.76 0.18
N ARG A 14 -1.53 -9.14 -0.90
CA ARG A 14 -1.73 -8.61 -2.25
C ARG A 14 -2.52 -9.63 -3.03
N VAL A 15 -3.74 -9.28 -3.43
CA VAL A 15 -4.69 -10.20 -4.06
C VAL A 15 -4.96 -9.76 -5.49
N GLY A 16 -4.60 -10.61 -6.44
CA GLY A 16 -4.96 -10.44 -7.85
C GLY A 16 -6.18 -11.29 -8.21
N ARG A 17 -7.25 -10.68 -8.72
CA ARG A 17 -8.44 -11.41 -9.18
C ARG A 17 -8.84 -10.97 -10.59
N SER A 18 -9.29 -11.94 -11.38
CA SER A 18 -9.90 -11.69 -12.68
C SER A 18 -11.40 -11.52 -12.48
N ASN A 19 -11.89 -10.31 -12.70
CA ASN A 19 -13.30 -9.96 -12.51
C ASN A 19 -13.98 -9.78 -13.85
N GLY A 20 -15.26 -10.17 -13.93
CA GLY A 20 -16.11 -9.90 -15.08
C GLY A 20 -16.31 -8.40 -15.28
N THR A 21 -16.18 -7.91 -16.51
CA THR A 21 -16.41 -6.50 -16.83
C THR A 21 -17.87 -6.20 -17.19
N GLY A 22 -18.73 -7.21 -17.26
CA GLY A 22 -20.08 -7.12 -17.81
C GLY A 22 -20.14 -7.01 -19.34
N GLN A 23 -18.98 -6.90 -20.01
CA GLN A 23 -18.89 -6.96 -21.47
C GLN A 23 -18.74 -8.40 -21.93
N TYR A 24 -19.32 -8.75 -23.08
CA TYR A 24 -19.30 -10.10 -23.61
C TYR A 24 -18.83 -10.12 -25.06
N PHE A 25 -18.09 -11.16 -25.44
CA PHE A 25 -17.68 -11.43 -26.81
C PHE A 25 -18.09 -12.85 -27.22
N VAL A 26 -18.27 -13.07 -28.52
CA VAL A 26 -18.51 -14.40 -29.09
C VAL A 26 -17.18 -14.97 -29.54
N ASN A 27 -16.78 -16.12 -28.99
CA ASN A 27 -15.55 -16.77 -29.39
C ASN A 27 -15.69 -17.48 -30.75
N SER A 28 -14.58 -17.97 -31.31
CA SER A 28 -14.56 -18.69 -32.60
C SER A 28 -15.42 -19.96 -32.63
N ARG A 29 -15.87 -20.46 -31.47
CA ARG A 29 -16.77 -21.60 -31.33
C ARG A 29 -18.23 -21.20 -31.12
N GLY A 30 -18.58 -19.93 -31.31
CA GLY A 30 -19.95 -19.40 -31.17
C GLY A 30 -20.41 -19.22 -29.72
N ASN A 31 -19.55 -19.40 -28.72
CA ASN A 31 -19.93 -19.27 -27.32
C ASN A 31 -19.79 -17.82 -26.85
N LYS A 32 -20.81 -17.30 -26.17
CA LYS A 32 -20.75 -16.02 -25.47
C LYS A 32 -19.88 -16.17 -24.22
N LYS A 33 -18.80 -15.41 -24.13
CA LYS A 33 -17.88 -15.37 -22.99
C LYS A 33 -17.77 -13.95 -22.47
N GLU A 34 -17.69 -13.81 -21.16
CA GLU A 34 -17.47 -12.52 -20.52
C GLU A 34 -16.02 -12.09 -20.71
N VAL A 35 -15.81 -10.81 -20.99
CA VAL A 35 -14.50 -10.19 -20.94
C VAL A 35 -14.11 -10.08 -19.47
N LEU A 36 -12.95 -10.61 -19.14
CA LEU A 36 -12.41 -10.52 -17.79
C LEU A 36 -11.33 -9.43 -17.76
N ALA A 37 -11.33 -8.66 -16.68
CA ALA A 37 -10.26 -7.72 -16.36
C ALA A 37 -9.57 -8.15 -15.08
N PHE A 38 -8.24 -8.18 -15.11
CA PHE A 38 -7.45 -8.39 -13.91
C PHE A 38 -7.47 -7.12 -13.06
N ALA A 39 -7.71 -7.27 -11.76
CA ALA A 39 -7.61 -6.20 -10.78
C ALA A 39 -6.81 -6.69 -9.56
N GLU A 40 -5.92 -5.84 -9.08
CA GLU A 40 -5.19 -6.05 -7.83
C GLU A 40 -5.90 -5.31 -6.68
N THR A 41 -5.83 -5.88 -5.48
CA THR A 41 -6.37 -5.31 -4.25
C THR A 41 -5.45 -5.64 -3.09
N TYR A 42 -5.20 -4.65 -2.22
CA TYR A 42 -4.44 -4.78 -1.00
C TYR A 42 -5.37 -4.96 0.18
N GLU A 43 -5.23 -6.09 0.87
CA GLU A 43 -5.95 -6.37 2.10
C GLU A 43 -5.16 -5.79 3.28
N THR A 44 -5.79 -4.90 4.04
CA THR A 44 -5.21 -4.26 5.22
C THR A 44 -6.17 -4.41 6.41
N HIS A 45 -5.73 -4.02 7.62
CA HIS A 45 -6.65 -4.01 8.76
C HIS A 45 -7.71 -2.89 8.65
N ALA A 46 -7.40 -1.81 7.94
CA ALA A 46 -8.32 -0.73 7.62
C ALA A 46 -9.28 -1.05 6.46
N GLY A 47 -9.17 -2.23 5.84
CA GLY A 47 -10.02 -2.66 4.73
C GLY A 47 -9.26 -2.99 3.45
N ASN A 48 -9.99 -3.09 2.35
CA ASN A 48 -9.48 -3.50 1.05
C ASN A 48 -9.37 -2.31 0.10
N PHE A 49 -8.19 -2.11 -0.47
CA PHE A 49 -7.89 -0.94 -1.30
C PHE A 49 -7.32 -1.33 -2.64
N LYS A 50 -7.63 -0.57 -3.70
CA LYS A 50 -6.84 -0.62 -4.93
C LYS A 50 -5.44 -0.06 -4.65
N PRO A 51 -4.39 -0.55 -5.33
CA PRO A 51 -3.02 -0.09 -5.14
C PRO A 51 -2.87 1.42 -5.16
N GLU A 52 -3.48 2.08 -6.16
CA GLU A 52 -3.36 3.53 -6.36
C GLU A 52 -3.96 4.29 -5.16
N ARG A 53 -5.14 3.86 -4.72
CA ARG A 53 -5.83 4.49 -3.59
C ARG A 53 -5.07 4.26 -2.28
N TRP A 54 -4.49 3.08 -2.10
CA TRP A 54 -3.68 2.79 -0.92
C TRP A 54 -2.45 3.70 -0.85
N VAL A 55 -1.74 3.89 -1.96
CA VAL A 55 -0.56 4.79 -2.03
C VAL A 55 -0.96 6.22 -1.69
N GLU A 56 -2.09 6.72 -2.21
CA GLU A 56 -2.61 8.06 -1.89
C GLU A 56 -2.82 8.23 -0.38
N ILE A 57 -3.58 7.31 0.25
CA ILE A 57 -3.88 7.37 1.68
C ILE A 57 -2.59 7.34 2.51
N MET A 58 -1.65 6.47 2.13
CA MET A 58 -0.37 6.36 2.84
C MET A 58 0.49 7.61 2.70
N ARG A 59 0.52 8.26 1.54
CA ARG A 59 1.20 9.56 1.37
C ARG A 59 0.56 10.64 2.22
N GLU A 60 -0.77 10.70 2.29
CA GLU A 60 -1.49 11.62 3.18
C GLU A 60 -1.15 11.36 4.65
N CYS A 61 -1.06 10.09 5.07
CA CYS A 61 -0.64 9.72 6.44
C CYS A 61 0.79 10.17 6.74
N VAL A 62 1.71 10.01 5.79
CA VAL A 62 3.09 10.47 5.93
C VAL A 62 3.14 11.99 6.10
N ALA A 63 2.42 12.73 5.26
CA ALA A 63 2.35 14.20 5.35
C ALA A 63 1.73 14.67 6.67
N ALA A 64 0.64 14.03 7.10
CA ALA A 64 -0.03 14.38 8.36
C ALA A 64 0.80 14.05 9.61
N SER A 65 1.64 13.01 9.54
CA SER A 65 2.52 12.63 10.65
C SER A 65 3.87 13.38 10.66
N GLY A 66 4.24 14.06 9.57
CA GLY A 66 5.57 14.66 9.42
C GLY A 66 6.67 13.60 9.22
N SER A 67 6.32 12.43 8.67
CA SER A 67 7.22 11.27 8.53
C SER A 67 7.95 11.24 7.17
N GLU A 68 7.97 12.33 6.41
CA GLU A 68 8.57 12.41 5.07
C GLU A 68 10.08 12.11 5.10
N ALA A 69 10.79 12.66 6.09
CA ALA A 69 12.22 12.40 6.26
C ALA A 69 12.50 10.92 6.55
N LEU A 70 11.62 10.29 7.35
CA LEU A 70 11.71 8.86 7.64
C LEU A 70 11.45 8.02 6.39
N LEU A 71 10.38 8.34 5.64
CA LEU A 71 10.05 7.68 4.38
C LEU A 71 11.22 7.79 3.39
N GLN A 72 11.80 8.98 3.22
CA GLN A 72 12.93 9.18 2.31
C GLN A 72 14.12 8.31 2.71
N ARG A 73 14.42 8.22 4.01
CA ARG A 73 15.50 7.35 4.51
C ARG A 73 15.24 5.88 4.24
N ILE A 74 13.98 5.42 4.38
CA ILE A 74 13.58 4.06 4.02
C ILE A 74 13.76 3.84 2.51
N ILE A 75 13.33 4.78 1.67
CA ILE A 75 13.50 4.70 0.21
C ILE A 75 14.98 4.58 -0.16
N ASP A 76 15.86 5.36 0.46
CA ASP A 76 17.30 5.32 0.18
C ASP A 76 17.91 3.97 0.59
N HIS A 77 17.49 3.42 1.73
CA HIS A 77 17.87 2.07 2.14
C HIS A 77 17.35 1.00 1.16
N VAL A 78 16.09 1.10 0.73
CA VAL A 78 15.49 0.19 -0.27
C VAL A 78 16.22 0.29 -1.62
N LYS A 79 16.62 1.48 -2.06
CA LYS A 79 17.41 1.67 -3.29
C LYS A 79 18.76 0.96 -3.24
N ALA A 80 19.41 0.97 -2.08
CA ALA A 80 20.69 0.29 -1.88
C ALA A 80 20.53 -1.24 -1.74
N SER A 81 19.54 -1.70 -0.99
CA SER A 81 19.39 -3.11 -0.59
C SER A 81 18.52 -3.94 -1.54
N CYS A 82 17.54 -3.33 -2.22
CA CYS A 82 16.54 -4.01 -3.04
C CYS A 82 16.76 -3.75 -4.54
N VAL A 83 17.85 -4.26 -5.10
CA VAL A 83 18.23 -4.08 -6.52
C VAL A 83 17.21 -4.65 -7.53
N TRP A 84 16.29 -5.51 -7.09
CA TRP A 84 15.23 -6.07 -7.94
C TRP A 84 14.07 -5.09 -8.18
N LEU A 85 13.92 -4.05 -7.34
CA LEU A 85 12.93 -2.98 -7.55
C LEU A 85 13.52 -1.92 -8.48
N LYS A 86 13.03 -1.87 -9.72
CA LYS A 86 13.62 -1.04 -10.77
C LYS A 86 12.98 0.34 -10.88
N LYS A 87 11.67 0.45 -10.66
CA LYS A 87 10.95 1.71 -10.79
C LYS A 87 10.88 2.43 -9.45
N ASP A 88 10.96 3.76 -9.48
CA ASP A 88 10.86 4.56 -8.26
C ASP A 88 9.49 4.47 -7.60
N ALA A 89 8.41 4.35 -8.39
CA ALA A 89 7.06 4.12 -7.86
C ALA A 89 6.95 2.80 -7.07
N GLU A 90 7.55 1.72 -7.57
CA GLU A 90 7.56 0.42 -6.88
C GLU A 90 8.37 0.48 -5.58
N ARG A 91 9.47 1.25 -5.57
CA ARG A 91 10.29 1.46 -4.37
C ARG A 91 9.56 2.28 -3.32
N GLU A 92 8.85 3.33 -3.74
CA GLU A 92 8.07 4.17 -2.84
C GLU A 92 6.93 3.38 -2.21
N GLU A 93 6.15 2.65 -3.00
CA GLU A 93 5.08 1.79 -2.48
C GLU A 93 5.61 0.78 -1.47
N TYR A 94 6.73 0.13 -1.79
CA TYR A 94 7.38 -0.81 -0.87
C TYR A 94 7.86 -0.12 0.42
N ALA A 95 8.45 1.07 0.31
CA ALA A 95 8.89 1.86 1.45
C ALA A 95 7.70 2.30 2.33
N LEU A 96 6.56 2.64 1.74
CA LEU A 96 5.33 2.95 2.47
C LEU A 96 4.82 1.75 3.26
N ASP A 97 4.88 0.53 2.72
CA ASP A 97 4.45 -0.68 3.45
C ASP A 97 5.43 -1.01 4.59
N ILE A 98 6.73 -0.83 4.36
CA ILE A 98 7.76 -0.92 5.40
C ILE A 98 7.46 0.06 6.53
N LEU A 99 7.10 1.30 6.18
CA LEU A 99 6.76 2.35 7.13
C LEU A 99 5.49 2.02 7.92
N ALA A 100 4.41 1.61 7.25
CA ALA A 100 3.17 1.17 7.91
C ALA A 100 3.40 0.01 8.89
N ARG A 101 4.26 -0.95 8.51
CA ARG A 101 4.59 -2.11 9.34
C ARG A 101 5.60 -1.81 10.44
N ARG A 102 6.33 -0.69 10.33
CA ARG A 102 7.50 -0.33 11.15
C ARG A 102 8.55 -1.46 11.21
N ILE A 103 8.76 -2.19 10.10
CA ILE A 103 9.64 -3.38 10.11
C ILE A 103 11.11 -3.05 10.41
N TYR A 104 11.54 -1.82 10.13
CA TYR A 104 12.90 -1.36 10.44
C TYR A 104 13.21 -1.32 11.95
N ARG A 105 12.19 -1.41 12.81
CA ARG A 105 12.37 -1.58 14.26
C ARG A 105 12.67 -3.03 14.67
N GLN A 106 12.50 -3.97 13.75
CA GLN A 106 12.46 -5.40 14.06
C GLN A 106 13.46 -6.17 13.19
N GLY A 107 14.55 -6.62 13.82
CA GLY A 107 15.40 -7.68 13.29
C GLY A 107 16.74 -7.23 12.72
N HIS A 108 17.62 -8.23 12.54
CA HIS A 108 19.01 -8.04 12.10
C HIS A 108 19.16 -7.45 10.70
N ALA A 109 18.17 -7.64 9.81
CA ALA A 109 18.22 -7.11 8.45
C ALA A 109 18.19 -5.58 8.37
N TRP A 110 17.87 -4.92 9.48
CA TRP A 110 17.82 -3.45 9.61
C TRP A 110 18.83 -2.94 10.66
N SER A 111 19.87 -3.72 11.01
CA SER A 111 20.88 -3.33 12.01
C SER A 111 21.56 -2.00 11.71
N ASP A 112 21.74 -1.71 10.41
CA ASP A 112 22.46 -0.54 9.93
C ASP A 112 21.53 0.65 9.63
N PHE A 113 20.22 0.48 9.90
CA PHE A 113 19.22 1.51 9.68
C PHE A 113 18.96 2.28 10.98
N SER A 114 19.37 3.55 11.00
CA SER A 114 19.17 4.43 12.16
C SER A 114 17.99 5.39 11.96
N THR A 115 17.11 5.44 12.96
CA THR A 115 16.04 6.44 13.08
C THR A 115 16.44 7.62 13.96
N GLU A 116 17.70 7.70 14.39
CA GLU A 116 18.18 8.80 15.24
C GLU A 116 17.94 10.16 14.59
N GLY A 117 17.40 11.08 15.40
CA GLY A 117 17.09 12.45 14.98
C GLY A 117 15.82 12.60 14.16
N ILE A 118 15.05 11.53 13.91
CA ILE A 118 13.80 11.58 13.15
C ILE A 118 12.62 11.24 14.07
N ALA A 119 11.62 12.11 14.10
CA ALA A 119 10.38 11.84 14.82
C ALA A 119 9.55 10.79 14.07
N GLU A 120 9.07 9.78 14.80
CA GLU A 120 8.23 8.71 14.24
C GLU A 120 6.82 8.81 14.82
N ASN A 121 6.05 9.76 14.26
CA ASN A 121 4.66 9.99 14.65
C ASN A 121 3.74 9.02 13.89
N THR A 122 2.51 8.82 14.38
CA THR A 122 1.47 8.10 13.64
C THR A 122 0.34 9.04 13.25
N ALA A 123 -0.15 8.91 12.02
CA ALA A 123 -1.35 9.59 11.57
C ALA A 123 -2.59 8.74 11.86
N TYR A 124 -3.72 9.42 12.03
CA TYR A 124 -5.03 8.81 12.20
C TYR A 124 -5.94 9.20 11.04
N VAL A 125 -6.52 8.20 10.39
CA VAL A 125 -7.50 8.38 9.31
C VAL A 125 -8.89 8.18 9.88
N PHE A 126 -9.75 9.18 9.68
CA PHE A 126 -11.15 9.14 10.10
C PHE A 126 -12.00 8.73 8.91
N ASP A 127 -12.50 7.49 8.93
CA ASP A 127 -13.44 6.99 7.92
C ASP A 127 -14.88 7.27 8.38
N PHE A 128 -15.52 8.18 7.64
CA PHE A 128 -16.93 8.48 7.75
C PHE A 128 -17.65 7.61 6.71
N GLN A 129 -17.83 6.33 7.02
CA GLN A 129 -18.76 5.50 6.26
C GLN A 129 -20.13 6.17 6.33
N GLY A 130 -20.53 6.78 5.21
CA GLY A 130 -21.87 7.32 5.06
C GLY A 130 -22.84 6.18 5.17
N GLU A 131 -23.79 6.27 6.11
CA GLU A 131 -25.04 5.54 5.98
C GLU A 131 -25.68 6.02 4.67
N SER A 132 -25.46 5.26 3.60
CA SER A 132 -26.23 5.37 2.38
C SER A 132 -27.68 5.12 2.76
N THR A 133 -28.41 6.21 3.03
CA THR A 133 -29.87 6.20 3.23
C THR A 133 -30.56 6.03 1.88
#